data_AF-A0A2V5JFA4-F1
#
_entry.id   AF-A0A2V5JFA4-F1
#
_cell.length_a   1.000
_cell.length_b   1.000
_cell.length_c   1.000
_cell.angle_alpha   90.00
_cell.angle_beta   90.00
_cell.angle_gamma   90.00
#
_symmetry.space_group_name_H-M   'P 1'
#
loop_
_entity.id
_entity.type
_entity.pdbx_description
1 polymer ?
#
loop_
_entity_poly.entity_id
_entity_poly.type
_entity_poly.pdbx_seq_one_letter_code
_entity_poly.pdbx_strand_id
1 'polypeptide(L)'
;MILLFGRKLFWLCVAAVGFAAGVEIAPHLVHEPSPLLALTVAIILGIIGALLALFLQKIAIAVLGFLAGGKLAGAIAAAFLIHYGEHSTIVFLAGGIIGAILLLFLFDWALIVVSSLIGSHLIVYQGAIVLPQSGSLIVFIGLAVIGMLVQAASFRRG
;
A
#
# COMPACT_ATOMS: atom_id res chain seq x y z
N MET A 1 -16.39 1.98 -1.05
CA MET A 1 -15.44 1.24 -0.20
C MET A 1 -14.39 0.43 -0.97
N ILE A 2 -14.72 -0.24 -2.08
CA ILE A 2 -13.86 -1.26 -2.73
C ILE A 2 -12.38 -0.83 -2.96
N LEU A 3 -12.13 0.40 -3.42
CA LEU A 3 -10.78 0.90 -3.76
C LEU A 3 -9.86 1.12 -2.55
N LEU A 4 -10.40 1.51 -1.39
CA LEU A 4 -9.62 1.62 -0.15
C LEU A 4 -9.26 0.24 0.41
N PHE A 5 -10.12 -0.75 0.19
CA PHE A 5 -9.88 -2.11 0.65
C PHE A 5 -8.84 -2.86 -0.16
N GLY A 6 -8.71 -2.65 -1.48
CA GLY A 6 -7.78 -3.43 -2.32
C GLY A 6 -6.36 -3.59 -1.75
N ARG A 7 -5.78 -2.51 -1.21
CA ARG A 7 -4.47 -2.52 -0.54
C ARG A 7 -4.46 -3.28 0.79
N LYS A 8 -5.43 -2.99 1.67
CA LYS A 8 -5.55 -3.59 3.01
C LYS A 8 -5.95 -5.07 2.95
N LEU A 9 -6.82 -5.43 2.01
CA LEU A 9 -7.35 -6.76 1.79
C LEU A 9 -6.27 -7.69 1.23
N PHE A 10 -5.38 -7.21 0.36
CA PHE A 10 -4.23 -8.02 -0.09
C PHE A 10 -3.32 -8.40 1.10
N TRP A 11 -2.96 -7.45 1.97
CA TRP A 11 -2.17 -7.75 3.17
C TRP A 11 -2.95 -8.63 4.15
N LEU A 12 -4.26 -8.43 4.31
CA LEU A 12 -5.10 -9.26 5.18
C LEU A 12 -5.21 -10.70 4.67
N CYS A 13 -5.39 -10.92 3.37
CA CYS A 13 -5.44 -12.25 2.77
C CYS A 13 -4.11 -12.99 2.91
N VAL A 14 -2.98 -12.34 2.59
CA VAL A 14 -1.65 -12.98 2.72
C VAL A 14 -1.28 -13.20 4.20
N ALA A 15 -1.65 -12.30 5.11
CA ALA A 15 -1.50 -12.51 6.55
C ALA A 15 -2.40 -13.65 7.07
N ALA A 16 -3.64 -13.78 6.56
CA ALA A 16 -4.54 -14.87 6.92
C ALA A 16 -4.07 -16.23 6.38
N VAL A 17 -3.51 -16.27 5.16
CA VAL A 17 -2.85 -17.47 4.60
C VAL A 17 -1.59 -17.82 5.40
N GLY A 18 -0.77 -16.83 5.76
CA GLY A 18 0.39 -17.02 6.64
C GLY A 18 0.01 -17.53 8.03
N PHE A 19 -1.07 -16.99 8.62
CA PHE A 19 -1.62 -17.46 9.88
C PHE A 19 -2.17 -18.90 9.78
N ALA A 20 -2.93 -19.22 8.73
CA ALA A 20 -3.48 -20.57 8.51
C ALA A 20 -2.37 -21.61 8.33
N ALA A 21 -1.37 -21.32 7.49
CA ALA A 21 -0.18 -22.15 7.36
C ALA A 21 0.59 -22.26 8.69
N GLY A 22 0.62 -21.20 9.50
CA GLY A 22 1.19 -21.21 10.85
C GLY A 22 0.47 -22.16 11.80
N VAL A 23 -0.87 -22.23 11.75
CA VAL A 23 -1.67 -23.18 12.54
C VAL A 23 -1.44 -24.62 12.09
N GLU A 24 -1.32 -24.86 10.78
CA GLU A 24 -1.12 -26.21 10.19
C GLU A 24 0.31 -26.75 10.40
N ILE A 25 1.32 -25.87 10.37
CA ILE A 25 2.73 -26.21 10.53
C ILE A 25 3.16 -26.28 12.01
N ALA A 26 2.52 -25.54 12.91
CA ALA A 26 2.81 -25.58 14.35
C ALA A 26 2.89 -27.00 14.97
N PRO A 27 1.91 -27.92 14.76
CA PRO A 27 1.97 -29.29 15.30
C PRO A 27 3.02 -30.18 14.61
N HIS A 28 3.52 -29.81 13.43
CA HIS A 28 4.59 -30.53 12.74
C HIS A 28 5.99 -30.09 13.21
N LEU A 29 6.14 -28.85 13.69
CA LEU A 29 7.41 -28.31 14.19
C LEU A 29 7.66 -28.56 15.68
N VAL A 30 6.62 -28.86 16.47
CA VAL A 30 6.73 -29.09 17.92
C VAL A 30 5.89 -30.29 18.33
N HIS A 31 6.52 -31.30 18.93
CA HIS A 31 5.80 -32.38 19.62
C HIS A 31 5.20 -31.82 20.92
N GLU A 32 3.94 -32.14 21.20
CA GLU A 32 3.13 -31.58 22.29
C GLU A 32 2.98 -30.03 22.26
N PRO A 33 2.35 -29.46 21.21
CA PRO A 33 2.11 -28.03 21.14
C PRO A 33 1.02 -27.61 22.13
N SER A 34 1.40 -26.85 23.17
CA SER A 34 0.40 -26.20 24.03
C SER A 34 -0.41 -25.16 23.23
N PRO A 35 -1.69 -24.89 23.56
CA PRO A 35 -2.52 -23.96 22.78
C PRO A 35 -1.93 -22.55 22.66
N LEU A 36 -1.21 -22.10 23.70
CA LEU A 36 -0.48 -20.82 23.71
C LEU A 36 0.71 -20.83 22.75
N LEU A 37 1.43 -21.95 22.64
CA LEU A 37 2.57 -22.08 21.72
C LEU A 37 2.10 -22.09 20.26
N ALA A 38 1.05 -22.86 19.95
CA ALA A 38 0.44 -22.89 18.62
C ALA A 38 -0.07 -21.52 18.18
N LEU A 39 -0.77 -20.80 19.08
CA LEU A 39 -1.20 -19.42 18.85
C LEU A 39 -0.02 -18.47 18.59
N THR A 40 1.07 -18.63 19.34
CA THR A 40 2.29 -17.81 19.19
C THR A 40 2.95 -18.03 17.82
N VAL A 41 3.09 -19.29 17.40
CA VAL A 41 3.62 -19.65 16.07
C VAL A 41 2.74 -19.10 14.95
N ALA A 42 1.42 -19.24 15.06
CA ALA A 42 0.47 -18.71 14.08
C ALA A 42 0.51 -17.17 13.97
N ILE A 43 0.64 -16.46 15.09
CA ILE A 43 0.83 -14.99 15.11
C ILE A 43 2.14 -14.60 14.43
N ILE A 44 3.25 -15.29 14.73
CA ILE A 44 4.56 -15.03 14.10
C ILE A 44 4.49 -15.25 12.58
N LEU A 45 3.92 -16.36 12.13
CA LEU A 45 3.83 -16.66 10.70
C LEU A 45 2.84 -15.73 9.96
N GLY A 46 1.77 -15.30 10.63
CA GLY A 46 0.87 -14.25 10.13
C GLY A 46 1.54 -12.88 9.98
N ILE A 47 2.41 -12.49 10.93
CA ILE A 47 3.24 -11.27 10.85
C ILE A 47 4.25 -11.37 9.69
N ILE A 48 4.91 -12.52 9.52
CA ILE A 48 5.82 -12.77 8.40
C ILE A 48 5.07 -12.67 7.06
N GLY A 49 3.87 -13.27 6.97
CA GLY A 49 3.00 -13.14 5.80
C GLY A 49 2.61 -11.68 5.51
N ALA A 50 2.24 -10.91 6.52
CA ALA A 50 1.94 -9.49 6.38
C ALA A 50 3.14 -8.67 5.86
N LEU A 51 4.33 -8.88 6.44
CA LEU A 51 5.57 -8.23 6.02
C LEU A 51 5.93 -8.56 4.56
N LEU A 52 5.83 -9.84 4.19
CA LEU A 52 6.06 -10.28 2.82
C LEU A 52 5.05 -9.68 1.83
N ALA A 53 3.77 -9.56 2.22
CA ALA A 53 2.75 -8.91 1.40
C ALA A 53 3.03 -7.43 1.13
N LEU A 54 3.58 -6.71 2.10
CA LEU A 54 3.97 -5.30 1.96
C LEU A 54 5.23 -5.10 1.11
N PHE A 55 6.13 -6.09 1.06
CA PHE A 55 7.22 -6.14 0.08
C PHE A 55 6.72 -6.47 -1.35
N LEU A 56 5.96 -7.57 -1.51
CA LEU A 56 5.37 -7.97 -2.80
C LEU A 56 4.48 -6.88 -3.41
N GLN A 57 3.77 -6.13 -2.57
CA GLN A 57 2.97 -4.99 -3.02
C GLN A 57 3.84 -3.93 -3.72
N LYS A 58 4.98 -3.51 -3.15
CA LYS A 58 5.89 -2.55 -3.80
C LYS A 58 6.38 -3.06 -5.15
N ILE A 59 6.70 -4.35 -5.27
CA ILE A 59 7.06 -4.98 -6.55
C ILE A 59 5.89 -4.94 -7.54
N ALA A 60 4.68 -5.32 -7.14
CA ALA A 60 3.50 -5.33 -8.00
C ALA A 60 3.19 -3.94 -8.58
N ILE A 61 3.38 -2.87 -7.80
CA ILE A 61 3.19 -1.48 -8.26
C ILE A 61 4.28 -1.05 -9.23
N ALA A 62 5.54 -1.39 -8.95
CA ALA A 62 6.64 -1.10 -9.85
C ALA A 62 6.42 -1.80 -11.21
N VAL A 63 6.00 -3.07 -11.20
CA VAL A 63 5.67 -3.85 -12.39
C VAL A 63 4.45 -3.28 -13.13
N LEU A 64 3.35 -2.96 -12.43
CA LEU A 64 2.17 -2.34 -13.05
C LEU A 64 2.50 -0.97 -13.66
N GLY A 65 3.27 -0.14 -12.95
CA GLY A 65 3.75 1.15 -13.45
C GLY A 65 4.71 1.00 -14.64
N PHE A 66 5.54 -0.04 -14.65
CA PHE A 66 6.43 -0.35 -15.77
C PHE A 66 5.65 -0.77 -17.02
N LEU A 67 4.71 -1.71 -16.90
CA LEU A 67 3.87 -2.14 -18.04
C LEU A 67 2.99 -0.99 -18.53
N ALA A 68 2.32 -0.26 -17.63
CA ALA A 68 1.46 0.85 -18.01
C ALA A 68 2.25 2.01 -18.63
N GLY A 69 3.35 2.42 -18.02
CA GLY A 69 4.22 3.48 -18.51
C GLY A 69 4.88 3.16 -19.85
N GLY A 70 5.39 1.94 -20.02
CA GLY A 70 5.97 1.50 -21.28
C GLY A 70 4.95 1.43 -22.42
N LYS A 71 3.74 0.92 -22.15
CA LYS A 71 2.63 0.89 -23.12
C LYS A 71 2.14 2.31 -23.47
N LEU A 72 2.04 3.21 -22.49
CA LEU A 72 1.57 4.58 -22.67
C LEU A 72 2.60 5.45 -23.42
N ALA A 73 3.88 5.36 -23.05
CA ALA A 73 4.96 6.01 -23.79
C ALA A 73 5.07 5.48 -25.23
N GLY A 74 4.91 4.16 -25.42
CA GLY A 74 4.83 3.55 -26.75
C GLY A 74 3.66 4.08 -27.59
N ALA A 75 2.48 4.24 -26.99
CA ALA A 75 1.31 4.82 -27.67
C ALA A 75 1.50 6.30 -28.03
N ILE A 76 2.08 7.12 -27.14
CA ILE A 76 2.40 8.52 -27.42
C ILE A 76 3.44 8.60 -28.54
N ALA A 77 4.52 7.82 -28.45
CA ALA A 77 5.57 7.79 -29.47
C ALA A 77 5.04 7.33 -30.84
N ALA A 78 4.19 6.30 -30.89
CA ALA A 78 3.55 5.87 -32.13
C ALA A 78 2.59 6.92 -32.74
N ALA A 79 2.05 7.83 -31.92
CA ALA A 79 1.19 8.93 -32.38
C ALA A 79 1.97 10.17 -32.88
N PHE A 80 3.22 10.37 -32.46
CA PHE A 80 4.01 11.58 -32.74
C PHE A 80 5.36 11.35 -33.47
N LEU A 81 5.87 10.11 -33.55
CA LEU A 81 7.18 9.79 -34.13
C LEU A 81 7.06 8.86 -35.34
N ILE A 82 7.42 9.38 -36.51
CA ILE A 82 7.34 8.70 -37.82
C ILE A 82 8.19 7.42 -37.87
N HIS A 83 9.27 7.32 -37.09
CA HIS A 83 10.20 6.19 -37.05
C HIS A 83 10.11 5.35 -35.76
N TYR A 84 8.91 5.22 -35.19
CA TYR A 84 8.68 4.46 -33.93
C TYR A 84 9.27 3.04 -33.93
N GLY A 85 9.26 2.35 -35.07
CA GLY A 85 9.64 0.93 -35.18
C GLY A 85 11.04 0.60 -34.67
N GLU A 86 12.06 1.42 -34.98
CA GLU A 86 13.45 1.15 -34.58
C GLU A 86 13.73 1.47 -33.10
N HIS A 87 13.01 2.44 -32.54
CA HIS A 87 13.28 2.97 -31.19
C HIS A 87 12.29 2.45 -30.13
N SER A 88 11.31 1.64 -30.53
CA SER A 88 10.23 1.06 -29.70
C SER A 88 10.72 0.49 -28.35
N THR A 89 11.81 -0.29 -28.35
CA THR A 89 12.40 -0.88 -27.13
C THR A 89 12.91 0.17 -26.14
N ILE A 90 13.56 1.23 -26.64
CA ILE A 90 14.12 2.31 -25.82
C ILE A 90 12.99 3.15 -25.22
N VAL A 91 11.99 3.49 -26.05
CA VAL A 91 10.78 4.22 -25.62
C VAL A 91 10.01 3.43 -24.55
N PHE A 92 9.81 2.13 -24.76
CA PHE A 92 9.12 1.26 -23.82
C PHE A 92 9.88 1.15 -22.49
N LEU A 93 11.20 0.98 -22.53
CA LEU A 93 12.04 0.89 -21.33
C LEU A 93 12.06 2.21 -20.54
N ALA A 94 12.28 3.34 -21.21
CA ALA A 94 12.28 4.66 -20.58
C ALA A 94 10.89 5.01 -20.00
N GLY A 95 9.83 4.82 -20.78
CA GLY A 95 8.44 5.02 -20.34
C GLY A 95 8.06 4.10 -19.18
N GLY A 96 8.54 2.86 -19.18
CA GLY A 96 8.34 1.92 -18.09
C GLY A 96 9.06 2.32 -16.81
N ILE A 97 10.32 2.75 -16.89
CA ILE A 97 11.07 3.24 -15.71
C ILE A 97 10.37 4.48 -15.12
N ILE A 98 9.98 5.44 -15.97
CA ILE A 98 9.25 6.64 -15.56
C ILE A 98 7.90 6.26 -14.92
N GLY A 99 7.14 5.35 -15.55
CA GLY A 99 5.85 4.89 -15.05
C GLY A 99 5.95 4.14 -13.72
N ALA A 100 6.97 3.29 -13.53
CA ALA A 100 7.23 2.59 -12.29
C ALA A 100 7.53 3.57 -11.14
N ILE A 101 8.43 4.54 -11.37
CA ILE A 101 8.78 5.58 -10.39
C ILE A 101 7.55 6.43 -10.06
N LEU A 102 6.80 6.87 -11.07
CA LEU A 102 5.60 7.70 -10.90
C LEU A 102 4.51 6.98 -10.11
N LEU A 103 4.23 5.70 -10.40
CA LEU A 103 3.20 4.93 -9.70
C LEU A 103 3.63 4.59 -8.26
N LEU A 104 4.89 4.26 -8.02
CA LEU A 104 5.44 4.11 -6.67
C LEU A 104 5.28 5.40 -5.84
N PHE A 105 5.71 6.54 -6.38
CA PHE A 105 5.62 7.85 -5.73
C PHE A 105 4.16 8.21 -5.42
N LEU A 106 3.28 8.14 -6.42
CA LEU A 106 1.86 8.42 -6.26
C LEU A 106 1.18 7.50 -5.24
N PHE A 107 1.61 6.23 -5.16
CA PHE A 107 1.06 5.23 -4.26
C PHE A 107 1.49 5.42 -2.78
N ASP A 108 2.67 5.99 -2.54
CA ASP A 108 3.13 6.40 -1.21
C ASP A 108 2.48 7.75 -0.80
N TRP A 109 2.31 8.72 -1.70
CA TRP A 109 1.50 9.93 -1.43
C TRP A 109 0.02 9.59 -1.15
N ALA A 110 -0.54 8.60 -1.84
CA ALA A 110 -1.88 8.10 -1.56
C ALA A 110 -2.00 7.48 -0.15
N LEU A 111 -0.92 6.92 0.43
CA LEU A 111 -0.94 6.54 1.85
C LEU A 111 -1.04 7.76 2.74
N ILE A 112 -0.23 8.80 2.51
CA ILE A 112 -0.19 9.98 3.37
C ILE A 112 -1.58 10.62 3.46
N VAL A 113 -2.26 10.79 2.33
CA VAL A 113 -3.63 11.33 2.27
C VAL A 113 -4.62 10.41 3.00
N VAL A 114 -4.66 9.11 2.66
CA VAL A 114 -5.63 8.15 3.24
C VAL A 114 -5.39 7.92 4.74
N SER A 115 -4.13 7.81 5.16
CA SER A 115 -3.67 7.70 6.54
C SER A 115 -4.15 8.89 7.37
N SER A 116 -3.91 10.10 6.88
CA SER A 116 -4.33 11.32 7.57
C SER A 116 -5.85 11.44 7.66
N LEU A 117 -6.57 11.14 6.57
CA LEU A 117 -8.04 11.21 6.51
C LEU A 117 -8.71 10.17 7.43
N ILE A 118 -8.15 8.96 7.54
CA ILE A 118 -8.63 7.94 8.48
C ILE A 118 -8.26 8.35 9.91
N GLY A 119 -7.03 8.78 10.16
CA GLY A 119 -6.58 9.21 11.49
C GLY A 119 -7.41 10.34 12.07
N SER A 120 -7.67 11.39 11.29
CA SER A 120 -8.56 12.48 11.70
C SER A 120 -10.01 12.03 11.89
N HIS A 121 -10.53 11.11 11.06
CA HIS A 121 -11.87 10.54 11.25
C HIS A 121 -11.98 9.77 12.56
N LEU A 122 -10.99 8.91 12.88
CA LEU A 122 -10.96 8.14 14.13
C LEU A 122 -10.92 9.08 15.35
N ILE A 123 -10.05 10.10 15.33
CA ILE A 123 -9.92 11.06 16.45
C ILE A 123 -11.21 11.86 16.66
N VAL A 124 -11.88 12.29 15.59
CA VAL A 124 -13.04 13.21 15.67
C VAL A 124 -14.38 12.50 15.86
N TYR A 125 -14.59 11.34 15.23
CA TYR A 125 -15.88 10.64 15.24
C TYR A 125 -15.90 9.35 16.08
N GLN A 126 -14.73 8.88 16.55
CA GLN A 126 -14.62 7.73 17.47
C GLN A 126 -13.82 8.04 18.74
N GLY A 127 -13.19 9.23 18.84
CA GLY A 127 -12.57 9.72 20.06
C GLY A 127 -13.59 10.27 21.06
N ALA A 128 -13.20 10.36 22.34
CA ALA A 128 -14.09 10.76 23.44
C ALA A 128 -14.47 12.26 23.47
N ILE A 129 -14.20 13.02 22.40
CA ILE A 129 -14.45 14.47 22.33
C ILE A 129 -15.81 14.71 21.68
N VAL A 130 -16.87 14.84 22.50
CA VAL A 130 -18.22 15.17 22.03
C VAL A 130 -18.27 16.63 21.58
N LEU A 131 -18.01 16.86 20.28
CA LEU A 131 -17.94 18.19 19.68
C LEU A 131 -19.20 18.49 18.83
N PRO A 132 -19.75 19.72 18.85
CA PRO A 132 -20.87 20.09 17.98
C PRO A 132 -20.55 19.88 16.49
N GLN A 133 -21.54 19.50 15.68
CA GLN A 133 -21.33 19.07 14.29
C GLN A 133 -20.55 20.09 13.44
N SER A 134 -20.80 21.39 13.62
CA SER A 134 -20.08 22.47 12.94
C SER A 134 -18.59 22.52 13.31
N GLY A 135 -18.24 22.22 14.57
CA GLY A 135 -16.86 22.17 15.04
C GLY A 135 -16.13 20.89 14.63
N SER A 136 -16.85 19.76 14.60
CA SER A 136 -16.35 18.46 14.16
C SER A 136 -15.70 18.53 12.77
N LEU A 137 -16.37 19.17 11.81
CA LEU A 137 -15.87 19.32 10.43
C LEU A 137 -14.59 20.15 10.35
N ILE A 138 -14.48 21.23 11.14
CA ILE A 138 -13.30 22.11 11.18
C ILE A 138 -12.10 21.38 11.79
N VAL A 139 -12.30 20.70 12.93
CA VAL A 139 -11.23 19.92 13.59
C VAL A 139 -10.80 18.73 12.73
N PHE A 140 -11.72 18.07 12.04
CA PHE A 140 -11.42 17.00 11.09
C PHE A 140 -10.51 17.48 9.95
N ILE A 141 -10.86 18.60 9.29
CA ILE A 141 -10.05 19.17 8.21
C ILE A 141 -8.68 19.64 8.74
N GLY A 142 -8.65 20.31 9.90
CA GLY A 142 -7.41 20.75 10.54
C GLY A 142 -6.46 19.59 10.83
N LEU A 143 -6.94 18.52 11.48
CA LEU A 143 -6.15 17.31 11.76
C LEU A 143 -5.73 16.59 10.47
N ALA A 144 -6.60 16.52 9.45
CA ALA A 144 -6.26 15.92 8.16
C ALA A 144 -5.13 16.69 7.45
N VAL A 145 -5.15 18.02 7.45
CA VAL A 145 -4.08 18.85 6.87
C VAL A 145 -2.78 18.72 7.68
N ILE A 146 -2.85 18.82 9.01
CA ILE A 146 -1.67 18.68 9.88
C ILE A 146 -1.03 17.29 9.70
N GLY A 147 -1.83 16.22 9.72
CA GLY A 147 -1.33 14.86 9.54
C GLY A 147 -0.73 14.60 8.15
N MET A 148 -1.23 15.24 7.09
CA MET A 148 -0.61 15.19 5.76
C MET A 148 0.72 15.95 5.73
N LEU A 149 0.78 17.15 6.30
CA LEU A 149 2.00 17.96 6.38
C LEU A 149 3.10 17.27 7.17
N VAL A 150 2.78 16.68 8.34
CA VAL A 150 3.74 15.95 9.18
C VAL A 150 4.25 14.69 8.48
N GLN A 151 3.37 13.87 7.89
CA GLN A 151 3.77 12.66 7.17
C GLN A 151 4.60 12.99 5.91
N ALA A 152 4.24 14.02 5.14
CA ALA A 152 5.01 14.46 3.98
C ALA A 152 6.36 15.07 4.37
N ALA A 153 6.44 15.83 5.47
CA ALA A 153 7.71 16.36 5.98
C ALA A 153 8.64 15.25 6.50
N SER A 154 8.09 14.18 7.06
CA SER A 154 8.84 12.97 7.44
C SER A 154 9.36 12.21 6.21
N PHE A 155 8.51 12.00 5.20
CA PHE A 155 8.88 11.31 3.95
C PHE A 155 10.00 12.01 3.16
N ARG A 156 10.19 13.33 3.34
CA ARG A 156 11.29 14.10 2.73
C ARG A 156 12.61 14.08 3.53
N ARG A 157 12.70 13.27 4.59
CA ARG A 157 13.88 13.18 5.50
C ARG A 157 14.44 11.76 5.66
N GLY A 158 13.81 10.75 5.03
CA GLY A 158 14.29 9.36 4.99
C GLY A 158 14.79 8.97 3.61
#